data_AF-A0AA88YJW7-F1
#
_entry.id   AF-A0AA88YJW7-F1
#
_cell.length_a   1.000
_cell.length_b   1.000
_cell.length_c   1.000
_cell.angle_alpha   90.00
_cell.angle_beta   90.00
_cell.angle_gamma   90.00
#
_symmetry.space_group_name_H-M   'P 1'
#
loop_
_entity.id
_entity.type
_entity.pdbx_description
1 polymer ?
#
loop_
_entity_poly.entity_id
_entity_poly.type
_entity_poly.pdbx_seq_one_letter_code
_entity_poly.pdbx_strand_id
1 'polypeptide(L)'
;SGRPWKLDELRIKSNEDLHKLWYVLLKERNMLLTMSKEYESMVEVFPNPERLDKVDESMRNLLEVVKERDIAYNMLETGETGEPKVRWVRNALGIKYPRTEEEHAVPKEENKEYRLLHSEWEPWMKEYHDQFEEKLRLNHEKRARADRFIRRRLKKEFPHLTNEELDLGLKQHKERNEHNDL
;
A
#
# COMPACT_ATOMS: atom_id res chain seq x y z
N SER A 1 24.90 -8.85 13.34
CA SER A 1 23.67 -8.13 12.96
C SER A 1 22.60 -8.39 14.00
N GLY A 2 21.94 -7.33 14.48
CA GLY A 2 20.88 -7.43 15.48
C GLY A 2 19.50 -7.70 14.89
N ARG A 3 18.51 -7.82 15.76
CA ARG A 3 17.08 -7.87 15.40
C ARG A 3 16.55 -6.46 15.08
N PRO A 4 15.46 -6.34 14.29
CA PRO A 4 14.80 -5.05 14.07
C PRO A 4 14.18 -4.50 15.36
N TRP A 5 13.99 -3.18 15.40
CA TRP A 5 13.27 -2.49 16.48
C TRP A 5 11.78 -2.83 16.42
N LYS A 6 11.21 -3.29 17.53
CA LYS A 6 9.78 -3.62 17.62
C LYS A 6 8.96 -2.38 18.02
N LEU A 7 7.70 -2.33 17.58
CA LEU A 7 6.76 -1.25 17.92
C LEU A 7 6.69 -0.96 19.42
N ASP A 8 6.57 -2.00 20.26
CA ASP A 8 6.42 -1.84 21.72
C ASP A 8 7.66 -1.18 22.36
N GLU A 9 8.85 -1.41 21.80
CA GLU A 9 10.09 -0.81 22.29
C GLU A 9 10.24 0.65 21.89
N LEU A 10 9.64 1.02 20.75
CA LEU A 10 9.65 2.38 20.24
C LEU A 10 8.58 3.23 20.94
N ARG A 11 7.43 2.64 21.30
CA ARG A 11 6.34 3.30 22.03
C ARG A 11 6.76 3.83 23.41
N ILE A 12 7.73 3.19 24.07
CA ILE A 12 8.25 3.64 25.38
C ILE A 12 9.32 4.74 25.27
N LYS A 13 9.79 5.09 24.07
CA LYS A 13 10.83 6.11 23.86
C LYS A 13 10.26 7.51 23.69
N SER A 14 11.02 8.51 24.10
CA SER A 14 10.69 9.93 23.89
C SER A 14 10.74 10.29 22.39
N ASN A 15 10.01 11.32 21.97
CA ASN A 15 10.07 11.81 20.57
C ASN A 15 11.49 12.28 20.19
N GLU A 16 12.24 12.85 21.14
CA GLU A 16 13.63 13.26 20.93
C GLU A 16 14.54 12.05 20.62
N ASP A 17 14.38 10.96 21.37
CA ASP A 17 15.14 9.72 21.14
C ASP A 17 14.74 9.05 19.83
N LEU A 18 13.45 9.04 19.48
CA LEU A 18 12.99 8.52 18.19
C LEU A 18 13.58 9.33 17.02
N HIS A 19 13.61 10.65 17.14
CA HIS A 19 14.21 11.52 16.13
C HIS A 19 15.72 11.23 15.98
N LYS A 20 16.46 11.09 17.08
CA LYS A 20 17.88 10.70 17.03
C LYS A 20 18.06 9.30 16.41
N LEU A 21 17.22 8.35 16.79
CA LEU A 21 17.25 6.97 16.28
C LEU A 21 17.01 6.93 14.77
N TRP A 22 16.08 7.74 14.26
CA TRP A 22 15.83 7.86 12.82
C TRP A 22 17.11 8.20 12.04
N TYR A 23 17.91 9.16 12.49
CA TYR A 23 19.17 9.51 11.83
C TYR A 23 20.24 8.43 11.95
N VAL A 24 20.26 7.65 13.03
CA VAL A 24 21.16 6.49 13.14
C VAL A 24 20.79 5.44 12.09
N LEU A 25 19.50 5.08 12.00
CA LEU A 25 18.99 4.12 11.01
C LEU A 25 19.19 4.62 9.57
N LEU A 26 18.96 5.91 9.31
CA LEU A 26 19.14 6.51 8.00
C LEU A 26 20.60 6.43 7.52
N LYS A 27 21.57 6.69 8.39
CA LYS A 27 22.99 6.55 8.06
C LYS A 27 23.37 5.11 7.76
N GLU A 28 22.84 4.17 8.54
CA GLU A 28 23.06 2.74 8.31
C GLU A 28 22.44 2.29 6.98
N ARG A 29 21.20 2.69 6.69
CA ARG A 29 20.52 2.41 5.42
C ARG A 29 21.32 2.93 4.23
N ASN A 30 21.78 4.18 4.29
CA ASN A 30 22.57 4.78 3.21
C ASN A 30 23.90 4.03 3.00
N MET A 31 24.59 3.67 4.08
CA MET A 31 25.81 2.87 4.01
C MET A 31 25.56 1.50 3.34
N LEU A 32 24.47 0.81 3.72
CA LEU A 32 24.11 -0.49 3.15
C LEU A 32 23.72 -0.40 1.67
N LEU A 33 22.99 0.64 1.27
CA LEU A 33 22.63 0.89 -0.12
C LEU A 33 23.87 1.15 -0.99
N THR A 34 24.80 1.98 -0.52
CA THR A 34 26.07 2.23 -1.23
C THR A 34 26.88 0.95 -1.36
N MET A 35 27.00 0.18 -0.28
CA MET A 35 27.73 -1.09 -0.29
C MET A 35 27.06 -2.09 -1.25
N SER A 36 25.74 -2.23 -1.21
CA SER A 36 24.98 -3.10 -2.12
C SER A 36 25.24 -2.75 -3.58
N LYS A 37 25.27 -1.45 -3.90
CA LYS A 37 25.55 -0.99 -5.26
C LYS A 37 26.98 -1.31 -5.71
N GLU A 38 27.95 -1.22 -4.81
CA GLU A 38 29.34 -1.58 -5.11
C GLU A 38 29.48 -3.08 -5.39
N TYR A 39 28.87 -3.93 -4.54
CA TYR A 39 28.86 -5.38 -4.74
C TYR A 39 28.18 -5.77 -6.07
N GLU A 40 27.08 -5.11 -6.43
CA GLU A 40 26.43 -5.29 -7.73
C GLU A 40 27.37 -4.91 -8.88
N SER A 41 28.10 -3.79 -8.76
CA SER A 41 29.08 -3.34 -9.77
C SER A 41 30.27 -4.30 -9.90
N MET A 42 30.69 -4.90 -8.79
CA MET A 42 31.76 -5.91 -8.75
C MET A 42 31.26 -7.30 -9.17
N VAL A 43 29.95 -7.49 -9.39
CA VAL A 43 29.31 -8.78 -9.67
C VAL A 43 29.58 -9.79 -8.53
N GLU A 44 29.62 -9.29 -7.31
CA GLU A 44 29.83 -10.05 -6.08
C GLU A 44 28.54 -10.14 -5.26
N VAL A 45 28.43 -11.18 -4.44
CA VAL A 45 27.26 -11.36 -3.56
C VAL A 45 27.39 -10.44 -2.35
N PHE A 46 26.37 -9.60 -2.14
CA PHE A 46 26.32 -8.71 -1.00
C PHE A 46 26.34 -9.48 0.34
N PRO A 47 27.24 -9.14 1.27
CA PRO A 47 27.29 -9.80 2.57
C PRO A 47 26.10 -9.37 3.42
N ASN A 48 25.26 -10.34 3.79
CA ASN A 48 24.10 -10.16 4.69
C ASN A 48 23.04 -9.15 4.18
N PRO A 49 22.34 -9.45 3.07
CA PRO A 49 21.27 -8.61 2.52
C PRO A 49 20.13 -8.37 3.50
N GLU A 50 19.83 -9.34 4.36
CA GLU A 50 18.77 -9.24 5.38
C GLU A 50 18.97 -8.05 6.35
N ARG A 51 20.18 -7.51 6.47
CA ARG A 51 20.43 -6.34 7.31
C ARG A 51 19.70 -5.11 6.79
N LEU A 52 19.58 -4.95 5.47
CA LEU A 52 18.83 -3.85 4.87
C LEU A 52 17.35 -3.97 5.22
N ASP A 53 16.77 -5.17 5.08
CA ASP A 53 15.37 -5.44 5.42
C ASP A 53 15.07 -5.13 6.88
N LYS A 54 15.98 -5.48 7.81
CA LYS A 54 15.85 -5.22 9.25
C LYS A 54 15.90 -3.73 9.57
N VAL A 55 16.71 -2.96 8.84
CA VAL A 55 16.76 -1.49 8.99
C VAL A 55 15.48 -0.87 8.44
N ASP A 56 15.02 -1.30 7.26
CA ASP A 56 13.78 -0.80 6.65
C ASP A 56 12.55 -1.13 7.51
N GLU A 57 12.49 -2.32 8.11
CA GLU A 57 11.47 -2.70 9.09
C GLU A 57 11.50 -1.79 10.32
N SER A 58 12.69 -1.54 10.88
CA SER A 58 12.85 -0.64 12.02
C SER A 58 12.42 0.79 11.71
N MET A 59 12.74 1.29 10.51
CA MET A 59 12.33 2.64 10.07
C MET A 59 10.82 2.74 9.86
N ARG A 60 10.18 1.71 9.29
CA ARG A 60 8.71 1.64 9.14
C ARG A 60 8.01 1.65 10.50
N ASN A 61 8.47 0.82 11.43
CA ASN A 61 7.92 0.74 12.79
C ASN A 61 8.07 2.07 13.53
N LEU A 62 9.20 2.78 13.35
CA LEU A 62 9.42 4.09 13.93
C LEU A 62 8.41 5.12 13.40
N LEU A 63 8.23 5.18 12.08
CA LEU A 63 7.27 6.08 11.45
C LEU A 63 5.84 5.77 11.89
N GLU A 64 5.49 4.50 12.04
CA GLU A 64 4.18 4.06 12.55
C GLU A 64 3.92 4.58 13.97
N VAL A 65 4.88 4.46 14.89
CA VAL A 65 4.73 4.98 16.26
C VAL A 65 4.60 6.50 16.29
N VAL A 66 5.35 7.22 15.44
CA VAL A 66 5.22 8.69 15.34
C VAL A 66 3.82 9.06 14.81
N LYS A 67 3.37 8.37 13.76
CA LYS A 67 2.04 8.56 13.18
C LYS A 67 0.91 8.26 14.17
N GLU A 68 1.01 7.17 14.93
CA GLU A 68 0.07 6.81 16.01
C GLU A 68 -0.07 7.97 17.02
N ARG A 69 1.06 8.56 17.43
CA ARG A 69 1.10 9.68 18.38
C ARG A 69 0.46 10.94 17.80
N ASP A 70 0.79 11.29 16.55
CA ASP A 70 0.25 12.47 15.88
C ASP A 70 -1.28 12.36 15.71
N ILE A 71 -1.77 11.18 15.29
CA ILE A 71 -3.21 10.92 15.17
C ILE A 71 -3.89 11.06 16.54
N ALA A 72 -3.33 10.47 17.60
CA ALA A 72 -3.90 10.56 18.93
C ALA A 72 -3.97 12.00 19.44
N TYR A 73 -2.93 12.80 19.20
CA TYR A 73 -2.90 14.21 19.55
C TYR A 73 -3.96 15.01 18.77
N ASN A 74 -4.00 14.88 17.45
CA ASN A 74 -4.95 15.62 16.60
C ASN A 74 -6.40 15.25 16.91
N MET A 75 -6.67 13.98 17.24
CA MET A 75 -8.00 13.51 17.62
C MET A 75 -8.48 14.15 18.93
N LEU A 76 -7.57 14.45 19.86
CA LEU A 76 -7.92 15.13 21.11
C LEU A 76 -8.14 16.63 20.92
N GLU A 77 -7.30 17.28 20.12
CA GLU A 77 -7.34 18.73 19.90
C GLU A 77 -8.46 19.17 18.95
N THR A 78 -8.61 18.45 17.82
CA THR A 78 -9.52 18.85 16.71
C THR A 78 -10.66 17.86 16.48
N GLY A 79 -10.57 16.64 17.02
CA GLY A 79 -11.49 15.55 16.70
C GLY A 79 -11.25 14.90 15.33
N GLU A 80 -10.20 15.31 14.62
CA GLU A 80 -9.80 14.76 13.32
C GLU A 80 -8.40 14.12 13.43
N THR A 81 -8.03 13.22 12.51
CA THR A 81 -6.73 12.52 12.56
C THR A 81 -5.55 13.41 12.16
N GLY A 82 -5.80 14.55 11.49
CA GLY A 82 -4.78 15.41 10.89
C GLY A 82 -4.15 14.86 9.61
N GLU A 83 -4.53 13.65 9.18
CA GLU A 83 -4.16 13.12 7.88
C GLU A 83 -4.96 13.80 6.75
N PRO A 84 -4.39 13.93 5.54
CA PRO A 84 -5.12 14.42 4.39
C PRO A 84 -6.39 13.60 4.12
N LYS A 85 -7.53 14.29 4.00
CA LYS A 85 -8.83 13.65 3.76
C LYS A 85 -8.83 13.01 2.37
N VAL A 86 -9.37 11.79 2.28
CA VAL A 86 -9.58 11.09 1.01
C VAL A 86 -11.03 11.28 0.58
N ARG A 87 -11.26 11.80 -0.62
CA ARG A 87 -12.60 11.98 -1.20
C ARG A 87 -12.77 11.16 -2.47
N TRP A 88 -13.97 10.66 -2.68
CA TRP A 88 -14.34 10.03 -3.95
C TRP A 88 -14.61 11.11 -4.99
N VAL A 89 -13.74 11.20 -6.00
CA VAL A 89 -13.83 12.16 -7.09
C VAL A 89 -13.98 11.40 -8.41
N ARG A 90 -14.54 12.04 -9.43
CA ARG A 90 -14.59 11.49 -10.80
C ARG A 90 -13.45 12.06 -11.62
N ASN A 91 -12.86 11.26 -12.49
CA ASN A 91 -11.93 11.76 -13.50
C ASN A 91 -12.68 12.34 -14.70
N ALA A 92 -11.96 12.89 -15.67
CA ALA A 92 -12.50 13.39 -16.93
C ALA A 92 -13.32 12.35 -17.75
N LEU A 93 -13.18 11.06 -17.46
CA LEU A 93 -13.94 9.97 -18.09
C LEU A 93 -15.19 9.57 -17.28
N GLY A 94 -15.47 10.27 -16.17
CA GLY A 94 -16.58 9.98 -15.26
C GLY A 94 -16.33 8.82 -14.29
N ILE A 95 -15.15 8.20 -14.30
CA ILE A 95 -14.80 7.07 -13.42
C ILE A 95 -14.49 7.59 -12.02
N LYS A 96 -15.16 7.02 -11.01
CA LYS A 96 -14.91 7.36 -9.59
C LYS A 96 -13.62 6.72 -9.10
N TYR A 97 -12.80 7.48 -8.38
CA TYR A 97 -11.62 6.99 -7.69
C TYR A 97 -11.41 7.76 -6.38
N PRO A 98 -10.76 7.15 -5.38
CA PRO A 98 -10.37 7.85 -4.17
C PRO A 98 -9.21 8.79 -4.49
N ARG A 99 -9.37 10.08 -4.18
CA ARG A 99 -8.32 11.10 -4.31
C ARG A 99 -8.04 11.70 -2.94
N THR A 100 -6.76 11.74 -2.58
CA THR A 100 -6.28 12.49 -1.41
C THR A 100 -6.38 14.00 -1.69
N GLU A 101 -6.94 14.76 -0.76
CA GLU A 101 -6.94 16.22 -0.87
C GLU A 101 -5.52 16.77 -0.71
N GLU A 102 -5.15 17.71 -1.57
CA GLU A 102 -3.83 18.33 -1.61
C GLU A 102 -3.97 19.84 -1.34
N GLU A 103 -2.88 20.45 -0.92
CA GLU A 103 -2.81 21.89 -0.75
C GLU A 103 -2.77 22.59 -2.12
N HIS A 104 -3.55 23.66 -2.27
CA HIS A 104 -3.65 24.41 -3.51
C HIS A 104 -3.61 25.91 -3.21
N ALA A 105 -2.90 26.68 -4.04
CA ALA A 105 -2.80 28.14 -3.90
C ALA A 105 -4.11 28.86 -4.22
N VAL A 106 -4.93 28.27 -5.11
CA VAL A 106 -6.24 28.79 -5.51
C VAL A 106 -7.34 27.78 -5.14
N PRO A 107 -8.57 28.23 -4.89
CA PRO A 107 -9.71 27.34 -4.69
C PRO A 107 -9.89 26.35 -5.85
N LYS A 108 -10.46 25.17 -5.56
CA LYS A 108 -10.61 24.07 -6.52
C LYS A 108 -11.49 24.47 -7.72
N GLU A 109 -12.47 25.32 -7.46
CA GLU A 109 -13.44 25.83 -8.42
C GLU A 109 -12.79 26.74 -9.48
N GLU A 110 -11.73 27.47 -9.08
CA GLU A 110 -10.96 28.36 -9.95
C GLU A 110 -9.81 27.64 -10.66
N ASN A 111 -9.35 26.51 -10.12
CA ASN A 111 -8.28 25.72 -10.71
C ASN A 111 -8.74 25.03 -12.00
N LYS A 112 -8.33 25.59 -13.14
CA LYS A 112 -8.64 25.07 -14.49
C LYS A 112 -8.17 23.63 -14.71
N GLU A 113 -6.99 23.29 -14.20
CA GLU A 113 -6.42 21.94 -14.32
C GLU A 113 -7.23 20.95 -13.50
N TYR A 114 -7.56 21.31 -12.24
CA TYR A 114 -8.39 20.48 -11.39
C TYR A 114 -9.76 20.23 -12.03
N ARG A 115 -10.42 21.28 -12.53
CA ARG A 115 -11.74 21.18 -13.18
C ARG A 115 -11.71 20.36 -14.47
N LEU A 116 -10.61 20.40 -15.22
CA LEU A 116 -10.44 19.59 -16.43
C LEU A 116 -10.28 18.10 -16.08
N LEU A 117 -9.44 17.79 -15.09
CA LEU A 117 -9.16 16.41 -14.70
C LEU A 117 -10.29 15.79 -13.86
N HIS A 118 -11.05 16.60 -13.15
CA HIS A 118 -12.12 16.20 -12.24
C HIS A 118 -13.43 16.89 -12.61
N SER A 119 -13.82 16.74 -13.87
CA SER A 119 -15.04 17.31 -14.40
C SER A 119 -16.28 16.72 -13.72
N GLU A 120 -17.36 17.48 -13.73
CA GLU A 120 -18.67 16.99 -13.32
C GLU A 120 -19.19 15.90 -14.28
N TRP A 121 -20.28 15.26 -13.87
CA TRP A 121 -20.91 14.23 -14.67
C TRP A 121 -21.60 14.83 -15.89
N GLU A 122 -21.13 14.43 -17.07
CA GLU A 122 -21.77 14.80 -18.33
C GLU A 122 -22.62 13.64 -18.87
N PRO A 123 -23.79 13.91 -19.50
CA PRO A 123 -24.67 12.85 -20.01
C PRO A 123 -23.98 11.86 -20.97
N TRP A 124 -23.01 12.33 -21.77
CA TRP A 124 -22.26 11.49 -22.71
C TRP A 124 -21.39 10.43 -22.00
N MET A 125 -21.01 10.66 -20.75
CA MET A 125 -20.19 9.72 -19.98
C MET A 125 -20.95 8.45 -19.62
N LYS A 126 -22.29 8.50 -19.61
CA LYS A 126 -23.14 7.39 -19.17
C LYS A 126 -22.86 6.11 -19.94
N GLU A 127 -22.84 6.18 -21.27
CA GLU A 127 -22.65 5.01 -22.12
C GLU A 127 -21.30 4.35 -21.86
N TYR A 128 -20.23 5.15 -21.80
CA TYR A 128 -18.89 4.64 -21.51
C TYR A 128 -18.79 4.05 -20.09
N HIS A 129 -19.37 4.74 -19.11
CA HIS A 129 -19.39 4.28 -17.73
C HIS A 129 -20.12 2.94 -17.58
N ASP A 130 -21.29 2.78 -18.21
CA ASP A 130 -22.07 1.54 -18.18
C ASP A 130 -21.30 0.38 -18.82
N GLN A 131 -20.64 0.61 -19.97
CA GLN A 131 -19.77 -0.38 -20.62
C GLN A 131 -18.56 -0.75 -19.76
N PHE A 132 -17.95 0.22 -19.07
CA PHE A 132 -16.83 0.00 -18.18
C PHE A 132 -17.23 -0.85 -16.96
N GLU A 133 -18.36 -0.52 -16.32
CA GLU A 133 -18.91 -1.30 -15.21
C GLU A 133 -19.28 -2.72 -15.65
N GLU A 134 -19.89 -2.88 -16.84
CA GLU A 134 -20.17 -4.19 -17.42
C GLU A 134 -18.89 -4.99 -17.61
N LYS A 135 -17.83 -4.38 -18.15
CA LYS A 135 -16.53 -5.03 -18.34
C LYS A 135 -15.90 -5.44 -17.01
N LEU A 136 -15.97 -4.60 -15.99
CA LEU A 136 -15.52 -4.95 -14.63
C LEU A 136 -16.29 -6.14 -14.07
N ARG A 137 -17.62 -6.14 -14.21
CA ARG A 137 -18.49 -7.26 -13.80
C ARG A 137 -18.13 -8.55 -14.52
N LEU A 138 -17.99 -8.52 -15.85
CA LEU A 138 -17.61 -9.68 -16.66
C LEU A 138 -16.21 -10.20 -16.29
N ASN A 139 -15.26 -9.31 -16.04
CA ASN A 139 -13.92 -9.69 -15.57
C ASN A 139 -13.97 -10.34 -14.19
N HIS A 140 -14.74 -9.79 -13.26
CA HIS A 140 -14.96 -10.36 -11.93
C HIS A 140 -15.60 -11.75 -12.04
N GLU A 141 -16.63 -11.92 -12.87
CA GLU A 141 -17.27 -13.21 -13.13
C GLU A 141 -16.33 -14.23 -13.77
N LYS A 142 -15.48 -13.79 -14.71
CA LYS A 142 -14.46 -14.62 -15.35
C LYS A 142 -13.43 -15.12 -14.34
N ARG A 143 -12.93 -14.24 -13.46
CA ARG A 143 -12.03 -14.61 -12.35
C ARG A 143 -12.70 -15.61 -11.41
N ALA A 144 -13.94 -15.33 -10.98
CA ALA A 144 -14.70 -16.23 -10.12
C ALA A 144 -14.97 -17.60 -10.78
N ARG A 145 -15.19 -17.64 -12.11
CA ARG A 145 -15.33 -18.89 -12.86
C ARG A 145 -14.02 -19.67 -12.91
N ALA A 146 -12.89 -19.00 -13.14
CA ALA A 146 -11.57 -19.61 -13.10
C ALA A 146 -11.26 -20.18 -11.70
N ASP A 147 -11.55 -19.42 -10.64
CA ASP A 147 -11.38 -19.87 -9.26
C ASP A 147 -12.23 -21.12 -8.97
N ARG A 148 -13.51 -21.13 -9.39
CA ARG A 148 -14.39 -22.31 -9.26
C ARG A 148 -13.84 -23.52 -10.02
N PHE A 149 -13.29 -23.30 -11.22
CA PHE A 149 -12.71 -24.37 -12.03
C PHE A 149 -11.46 -24.96 -11.36
N ILE A 150 -10.54 -24.11 -10.88
CA ILE A 150 -9.34 -24.53 -10.15
C ILE A 150 -9.74 -25.28 -8.89
N ARG A 151 -10.67 -24.74 -8.10
CA ARG A 151 -11.19 -25.38 -6.89
C ARG A 151 -11.78 -26.77 -7.17
N ARG A 152 -12.58 -26.90 -8.22
CA ARG A 152 -13.17 -28.19 -8.63
C ARG A 152 -12.11 -29.19 -9.05
N ARG A 153 -11.07 -28.74 -9.76
CA ARG A 153 -9.94 -29.58 -10.16
C ARG A 153 -9.14 -30.06 -8.95
N LEU A 154 -8.78 -29.14 -8.04
CA LEU A 154 -8.04 -29.47 -6.81
C LEU A 154 -8.80 -30.48 -5.95
N LYS A 155 -10.11 -30.31 -5.78
CA LYS A 155 -10.94 -31.27 -5.03
C LYS A 155 -11.00 -32.66 -5.66
N LYS A 156 -10.87 -32.74 -7.00
CA LYS A 156 -10.80 -34.02 -7.72
C LYS A 156 -9.45 -34.71 -7.52
N GLU A 157 -8.37 -33.93 -7.53
CA GLU A 157 -6.99 -34.41 -7.43
C GLU A 157 -6.60 -34.73 -5.98
N PHE A 158 -7.14 -33.96 -5.03
CA PHE A 158 -6.92 -34.10 -3.59
C PHE A 158 -8.26 -34.19 -2.84
N PRO A 159 -8.95 -35.35 -2.86
CA PRO A 159 -10.28 -35.51 -2.26
C PRO A 159 -10.31 -35.44 -0.73
N HIS A 160 -9.15 -35.67 -0.10
CA HIS A 160 -9.00 -35.65 1.36
C HIS A 160 -8.93 -34.23 1.94
N LEU A 161 -8.67 -33.22 1.10
CA LEU A 161 -8.62 -31.83 1.53
C LEU A 161 -10.03 -31.31 1.78
N THR A 162 -10.19 -30.63 2.91
CA THR A 162 -11.42 -29.93 3.26
C THR A 162 -11.62 -28.69 2.37
N ASN A 163 -12.86 -28.22 2.29
CA ASN A 163 -13.18 -27.02 1.52
C ASN A 163 -12.46 -25.77 2.06
N GLU A 164 -12.19 -25.72 3.37
CA GLU A 164 -11.51 -24.61 4.04
C GLU A 164 -10.02 -24.58 3.73
N GLU A 165 -9.36 -25.75 3.74
CA GLU A 165 -7.93 -25.87 3.36
C GLU A 165 -7.69 -25.45 1.90
N LEU A 166 -8.61 -25.81 1.00
CA LEU A 166 -8.55 -25.40 -0.40
C LEU A 166 -8.70 -23.88 -0.57
N ASP A 167 -9.63 -23.27 0.17
CA ASP A 167 -9.86 -21.82 0.10
C ASP A 167 -8.69 -21.03 0.71
N LEU A 168 -8.09 -21.54 1.80
CA LEU A 168 -6.88 -20.97 2.41
C LEU A 168 -5.69 -21.01 1.45
N GLY A 169 -5.46 -22.15 0.79
CA GLY A 169 -4.37 -22.29 -0.18
C GLY A 169 -4.52 -21.38 -1.40
N LEU A 170 -5.74 -21.24 -1.93
CA LEU A 170 -6.04 -20.31 -3.02
C LEU A 170 -5.81 -18.85 -2.61
N LYS A 171 -6.19 -18.49 -1.38
CA LYS A 171 -5.97 -17.15 -0.83
C LYS A 171 -4.47 -16.85 -0.71
N GLN A 172 -3.69 -17.74 -0.10
CA GLN A 172 -2.24 -17.60 0.03
C GLN A 172 -1.52 -17.52 -1.32
N HIS A 173 -1.98 -18.27 -2.32
CA HIS A 173 -1.43 -18.20 -3.68
C HIS A 173 -1.71 -16.85 -4.35
N LYS A 174 -2.91 -16.28 -4.16
CA LYS A 174 -3.24 -14.95 -4.67
C LYS A 174 -2.41 -13.87 -3.99
N GLU A 175 -2.34 -13.87 -2.66
CA GLU A 175 -1.56 -12.91 -1.87
C GLU A 175 -0.08 -12.91 -2.28
N ARG A 176 0.48 -14.09 -2.57
CA ARG A 176 1.88 -14.22 -3.02
C ARG A 176 2.12 -13.64 -4.42
N ASN A 177 1.16 -13.79 -5.32
CA ASN A 177 1.30 -13.31 -6.69
C ASN A 177 1.01 -11.81 -6.80
N GLU A 178 0.07 -11.29 -6.01
CA GLU A 178 -0.20 -9.85 -5.92
C GLU A 178 1.02 -9.06 -5.39
N HIS A 179 1.88 -9.70 -4.58
CA HIS A 179 3.13 -9.11 -4.11
C HIS A 179 4.27 -9.12 -5.15
N ASN A 180 4.14 -9.90 -6.23
CA ASN A 180 5.15 -10.00 -7.31
C ASN A 180 4.81 -9.14 -8.53
N ASP A 181 3.58 -8.62 -8.63
CA ASP A 181 3.08 -7.80 -9.75
C ASP A 181 3.14 -6.26 -9.44
N LEU A 182 3.77 -5.87 -8.33
CA LEU A 182 4.10 -4.49 -7.94
C LEU A 182 5.61 -4.28 -7.91
#